data_AF-A0A936KZZ9-F1
#
_entry.id   AF-A0A936KZZ9-F1
#
_cell.length_a   1.000
_cell.length_b   1.000
_cell.length_c   1.000
_cell.angle_alpha   90.00
_cell.angle_beta   90.00
_cell.angle_gamma   90.00
#
_symmetry.space_group_name_H-M   'P 1'
#
loop_
_entity.id
_entity.type
_entity.pdbx_description
1 polymer ?
#
loop_
_entity_poly.entity_id
_entity_poly.type
_entity_poly.pdbx_seq_one_letter_code
_entity_poly.pdbx_strand_id
1 'polypeptide(L)'
;MSGIVAIVGRPNVGKSTFFNRMTESRQAIVDETSGVTRDRNYGNVIWNGRDFSIVDTGGYILNSDDIFEEEIRKQVLLAIEEADVVLFLVDVNDGITDMDIEVAHILRRVKRKFCL
;
A
#
# COMPACT_ATOMS: atom_id res chain seq x y z
N MET A 1 1.24 20.20 -3.68
CA MET A 1 1.35 18.95 -2.92
C MET A 1 1.91 17.90 -3.87
N SER A 2 2.94 17.17 -3.45
CA SER A 2 3.38 15.95 -4.14
C SER A 2 2.23 14.94 -4.09
N GLY A 3 2.01 14.18 -5.17
CA GLY A 3 0.93 13.18 -5.19
C GLY A 3 1.21 12.02 -4.22
N ILE A 4 0.17 11.33 -3.76
CA ILE A 4 0.29 10.18 -2.85
C ILE A 4 -0.08 8.89 -3.60
N VAL A 5 0.82 7.91 -3.53
CA VAL A 5 0.61 6.54 -4.04
C VAL A 5 0.54 5.58 -2.85
N ALA A 6 -0.58 4.91 -2.65
CA ALA A 6 -0.68 3.88 -1.62
C ALA A 6 -0.53 2.48 -2.22
N ILE A 7 0.26 1.63 -1.57
CA ILE A 7 0.45 0.22 -1.93
C ILE A 7 -0.56 -0.61 -1.14
N VAL A 8 -1.42 -1.35 -1.84
CA VAL A 8 -2.38 -2.29 -1.24
C VAL A 8 -2.18 -3.68 -1.80
N GLY A 9 -2.70 -4.68 -1.11
CA GLY A 9 -2.63 -6.08 -1.54
C GLY A 9 -2.67 -6.99 -0.33
N ARG A 10 -3.01 -8.26 -0.54
CA ARG A 10 -3.06 -9.23 0.55
C ARG A 10 -1.71 -9.34 1.26
N PRO A 11 -1.66 -9.92 2.46
CA PRO A 11 -0.40 -10.05 3.20
C PRO A 11 0.63 -10.90 2.45
N ASN A 12 1.90 -10.58 2.67
CA ASN A 12 3.06 -11.27 2.12
C ASN A 12 3.27 -11.21 0.58
N VAL A 13 2.52 -10.39 -0.18
CA VAL A 13 2.74 -10.19 -1.64
C VAL A 13 3.97 -9.34 -2.01
N GLY A 14 4.83 -9.00 -1.04
CA GLY A 14 6.04 -8.20 -1.29
C GLY A 14 5.85 -6.67 -1.26
N LYS A 15 4.78 -6.15 -0.64
CA LYS A 15 4.51 -4.70 -0.51
C LYS A 15 5.70 -3.92 0.06
N SER A 16 6.23 -4.33 1.21
CA SER A 16 7.34 -3.64 1.87
C SER A 16 8.65 -3.75 1.07
N THR A 17 8.86 -4.85 0.33
CA THR A 17 9.99 -4.96 -0.60
C THR A 17 9.88 -3.98 -1.75
N PHE A 18 8.68 -3.80 -2.31
CA PHE A 18 8.44 -2.79 -3.35
C PHE A 18 8.60 -1.37 -2.79
N PHE A 19 8.02 -1.09 -1.61
CA PHE A 19 8.16 0.19 -0.92
C PHE A 19 9.64 0.58 -0.75
N ASN A 20 10.44 -0.30 -0.13
CA ASN A 20 11.87 -0.07 0.10
C ASN A 20 12.62 0.17 -1.21
N ARG A 21 12.31 -0.60 -2.27
CA ARG A 21 12.93 -0.39 -3.59
C ARG A 21 12.61 0.98 -4.19
N MET A 22 11.39 1.46 -4.02
CA MET A 22 10.97 2.76 -4.56
C MET A 22 11.60 3.92 -3.78
N THR A 23 11.77 3.77 -2.47
CA THR A 23 12.39 4.79 -1.61
C THR A 23 13.91 4.78 -1.73
N GLU A 24 14.58 3.63 -1.81
CA GLU A 24 16.06 3.53 -1.88
C GLU A 24 16.72 4.10 -3.16
N SER A 25 15.97 4.77 -4.04
CA SER A 25 16.57 5.71 -4.99
C SER A 25 17.40 6.75 -4.20
N ARG A 26 18.65 7.03 -4.63
CA ARG A 26 19.74 7.72 -3.89
C ARG A 26 19.42 9.10 -3.24
N GLN A 27 18.18 9.56 -3.26
CA GLN A 27 17.72 10.84 -2.73
C GLN A 27 16.49 10.76 -1.82
N ALA A 28 15.89 9.58 -1.55
CA ALA A 28 14.79 9.55 -0.58
C ALA A 28 15.33 9.69 0.83
N ILE A 29 15.07 10.85 1.42
CA ILE A 29 15.10 11.01 2.86
C ILE A 29 13.85 10.28 3.36
N VAL A 30 14.05 9.11 3.98
CA VAL A 30 13.05 8.53 4.88
C VAL A 30 12.96 9.52 6.02
N ASP A 31 11.86 10.29 6.06
CA ASP A 31 11.62 11.20 7.16
C ASP A 31 11.28 10.34 8.37
N GLU A 32 12.30 10.04 9.18
CA GLU A 32 12.15 9.44 10.51
C GLU A 32 11.57 10.48 11.48
N THR A 33 10.47 11.13 11.10
CA THR A 33 9.76 12.03 12.01
C THR A 33 9.24 11.18 13.17
N SER A 34 9.97 11.22 14.27
CA SER A 34 9.73 10.44 15.48
C SER A 34 8.42 10.94 16.10
N GLY A 35 7.31 10.29 15.73
CA GLY A 35 5.97 10.72 16.12
C GLY A 35 4.81 10.11 15.33
N VAL A 36 5.03 9.40 14.22
CA VAL A 36 3.93 8.80 13.45
C VAL A 36 3.49 7.45 14.02
N THR A 37 2.18 7.36 14.27
CA THR A 37 1.46 6.23 14.87
C THR A 37 1.69 4.90 14.17
N ARG A 38 2.14 3.91 14.96
CA ARG A 38 2.24 2.43 14.84
C ARG A 38 2.03 1.65 13.52
N ASP A 39 1.36 2.13 12.46
CA ASP A 39 0.81 1.22 11.43
C ASP A 39 1.05 1.61 9.94
N ARG A 40 1.78 2.69 9.60
CA ARG A 40 2.04 3.07 8.18
C ARG A 40 3.44 3.63 7.94
N ASN A 41 4.07 3.19 6.84
CA ASN A 41 5.37 3.70 6.40
C ASN A 41 5.18 4.67 5.24
N TYR A 42 5.73 5.88 5.39
CA TYR A 42 5.75 6.90 4.34
C TYR A 42 7.16 7.02 3.77
N GLY A 43 7.24 7.20 2.45
CA GLY A 43 8.49 7.37 1.75
C GLY A 43 8.38 8.43 0.66
N ASN A 44 9.45 9.17 0.43
CA ASN A 44 9.55 10.06 -0.72
C ASN A 44 10.16 9.30 -1.90
N VAL A 45 9.62 9.48 -3.11
CA VAL A 45 10.06 8.78 -4.30
C VAL A 45 10.29 9.77 -5.43
N ILE A 46 11.43 9.62 -6.10
CA ILE A 46 11.73 10.30 -7.36
C ILE A 46 11.82 9.24 -8.45
N TRP A 47 10.83 9.18 -9.33
CA TRP A 47 10.81 8.23 -10.44
C TRP A 47 10.58 8.95 -11.76
N ASN A 48 11.48 8.75 -12.73
CA ASN A 48 11.44 9.41 -14.03
C ASN A 48 11.28 10.94 -13.94
N GLY A 49 11.97 11.56 -12.97
CA GLY A 49 11.92 13.02 -12.74
C GLY A 49 10.61 13.54 -12.13
N ARG A 50 9.79 12.66 -11.54
CA ARG A 50 8.58 13.02 -10.80
C ARG A 50 8.71 12.68 -9.34
N ASP A 51 8.40 13.65 -8.49
CA ASP A 51 8.38 13.51 -7.04
C ASP A 51 6.98 13.18 -6.53
N PHE A 52 6.85 12.14 -5.72
CA PHE A 52 5.61 11.75 -5.06
C PHE A 52 5.91 11.05 -3.74
N SER A 53 4.90 10.97 -2.87
CA SER A 53 4.97 10.21 -1.63
C SER A 53 4.37 8.81 -1.86
N ILE A 54 5.02 7.78 -1.35
CA ILE A 54 4.54 6.40 -1.36
C ILE A 54 4.20 5.97 0.07
N VAL A 55 3.14 5.19 0.23
CA VAL A 55 2.66 4.70 1.53
C VAL A 55 2.50 3.19 1.49
N ASP A 56 3.09 2.48 2.46
CA ASP A 56 2.83 1.07 2.72
C ASP A 56 1.76 0.93 3.82
N THR A 57 0.68 0.22 3.51
CA THR A 57 -0.53 0.17 4.34
C THR A 57 -0.55 -0.99 5.35
N GLY A 58 0.55 -1.74 5.51
CA GLY A 58 0.57 -2.94 6.35
C GLY A 58 1.82 -3.12 7.20
N GLY A 59 1.63 -3.43 8.49
CA GLY A 59 2.70 -3.86 9.40
C GLY A 59 2.36 -5.06 10.28
N TYR A 60 1.18 -5.11 10.91
CA TYR A 60 0.82 -6.21 11.80
C TYR A 60 -0.66 -6.55 11.69
N ILE A 61 -0.96 -7.73 11.15
CA ILE A 61 -2.29 -8.31 11.32
C ILE A 61 -2.18 -9.35 12.42
N LEU A 62 -3.05 -9.23 13.43
CA LEU A 62 -3.14 -10.18 14.54
C LEU A 62 -3.65 -11.52 13.98
N ASN A 63 -2.95 -12.60 14.31
CA ASN A 63 -3.22 -13.95 13.80
C ASN A 63 -4.59 -14.48 14.26
N SER A 64 -5.63 -14.21 13.47
CA SER A 64 -6.89 -14.97 13.42
C SER A 64 -7.61 -14.65 12.11
N ASP A 65 -8.11 -15.67 11.41
CA ASP A 65 -8.66 -15.53 10.05
C ASP A 65 -9.84 -14.56 9.96
N ASP A 66 -10.75 -14.53 10.95
CA ASP A 66 -11.92 -13.62 10.95
C ASP A 66 -11.55 -12.14 11.12
N ILE A 67 -10.52 -11.84 11.93
CA ILE A 67 -10.05 -10.46 12.13
C ILE A 67 -9.24 -9.98 10.91
N PHE A 68 -8.70 -10.93 10.13
CA PHE A 68 -7.81 -10.66 9.02
C PHE A 68 -8.54 -9.96 7.86
N GLU A 69 -9.74 -10.42 7.51
CA GLU A 69 -10.52 -9.88 6.38
C GLU A 69 -11.01 -8.45 6.67
N GLU A 70 -11.57 -8.20 7.86
CA GLU A 70 -12.04 -6.88 8.27
C GLU A 70 -10.89 -5.86 8.32
N GLU A 71 -9.72 -6.26 8.83
CA GLU A 71 -8.56 -5.38 8.89
C GLU A 71 -7.96 -5.10 7.50
N ILE A 72 -7.91 -6.09 6.60
CA ILE A 72 -7.52 -5.86 5.20
C ILE A 72 -8.45 -4.85 4.54
N ARG A 73 -9.76 -5.03 4.69
CA ARG A 73 -10.76 -4.13 4.13
C ARG A 73 -10.57 -2.70 4.64
N LYS A 74 -10.37 -2.54 5.94
CA LYS A 74 -10.11 -1.25 6.58
C LYS A 74 -8.83 -0.59 6.05
N GLN A 75 -7.75 -1.35 5.90
CA GLN A 75 -6.50 -0.87 5.32
C GLN A 75 -6.70 -0.36 3.89
N VAL A 76 -7.40 -1.12 3.05
CA VAL A 76 -7.71 -0.74 1.66
C VAL A 76 -8.56 0.52 1.60
N LEU A 77 -9.61 0.63 2.43
CA LEU A 77 -10.47 1.81 2.45
C LEU A 77 -9.71 3.08 2.85
N LEU A 78 -8.85 2.98 3.86
CA LEU A 78 -8.03 4.11 4.29
C LEU A 78 -7.00 4.49 3.23
N ALA A 79 -6.41 3.52 2.53
CA ALA A 79 -5.51 3.76 1.40
C ALA A 79 -6.21 4.53 0.27
N ILE A 80 -7.46 4.17 -0.05
CA ILE A 80 -8.28 4.84 -1.06
C ILE A 80 -8.61 6.29 -0.67
N GLU A 81 -8.85 6.53 0.62
CA GLU A 81 -9.17 7.86 1.14
C GLU A 81 -7.97 8.81 0.98
N GLU A 82 -6.78 8.34 1.35
CA GLU A 82 -5.56 9.13 1.42
C GLU A 82 -4.84 9.29 0.07
N ALA A 83 -4.87 8.26 -0.79
CA ALA A 83 -4.06 8.25 -2.00
C ALA A 83 -4.72 8.95 -3.20
N ASP A 84 -3.90 9.55 -4.05
CA ASP A 84 -4.31 9.97 -5.39
C ASP A 84 -4.41 8.77 -6.35
N VAL A 85 -3.51 7.80 -6.17
CA VAL A 85 -3.45 6.55 -6.92
C VAL A 85 -3.20 5.39 -5.98
N VAL A 86 -3.94 4.30 -6.15
CA VAL A 86 -3.70 3.05 -5.44
C VAL A 86 -2.95 2.06 -6.34
N LEU A 87 -1.85 1.49 -5.85
CA LEU A 87 -1.11 0.42 -6.50
C LEU A 87 -1.46 -0.90 -5.82
N PHE A 88 -2.14 -1.79 -6.53
CA PHE A 88 -2.60 -3.07 -6.01
C PHE A 88 -1.63 -4.19 -6.40
N LEU A 89 -0.86 -4.69 -5.44
CA LEU A 89 0.12 -5.75 -5.65
C LEU A 89 -0.52 -7.14 -5.44
N VAL A 90 -0.16 -8.06 -6.34
CA VAL A 90 -0.51 -9.48 -6.28
C VAL A 90 0.75 -10.33 -6.45
N ASP A 91 0.78 -11.51 -5.83
CA ASP A 91 1.88 -12.47 -6.01
C ASP A 91 1.52 -13.52 -7.06
N VAL A 92 2.38 -13.66 -8.07
CA VAL A 92 2.22 -14.61 -9.17
C VAL A 92 2.47 -16.06 -8.76
N ASN A 93 3.21 -16.30 -7.68
CA ASN A 93 3.56 -17.66 -7.26
C ASN A 93 2.35 -18.41 -6.68
N ASP A 94 1.55 -17.71 -5.88
CA ASP A 94 0.32 -18.27 -5.30
C ASP A 94 -0.88 -18.15 -6.25
N GLY A 95 -0.76 -17.34 -7.31
CA GLY A 95 -1.87 -17.00 -8.19
C GLY A 95 -2.89 -16.06 -7.53
N ILE A 96 -4.08 -15.95 -8.14
CA ILE A 96 -5.16 -15.10 -7.62
C ILE A 96 -5.88 -15.84 -6.47
N THR A 97 -5.99 -15.19 -5.32
CA THR A 97 -6.69 -15.70 -4.13
C THR A 97 -8.03 -14.98 -3.92
N ASP A 98 -8.88 -15.53 -3.04
CA ASP A 98 -10.16 -14.89 -2.67
C ASP A 98 -9.96 -13.50 -2.05
N MET A 99 -8.90 -13.30 -1.25
CA MET A 99 -8.53 -11.99 -0.72
C MET A 99 -8.17 -10.99 -1.83
N ASP A 100 -7.49 -11.43 -2.89
CA ASP A 100 -7.17 -10.55 -4.01
C ASP A 100 -8.44 -10.12 -4.75
N ILE A 101 -9.41 -11.02 -4.88
CA ILE A 101 -10.73 -10.75 -5.48
C ILE A 101 -11.51 -9.74 -4.63
N GLU A 102 -11.50 -9.88 -3.31
CA GLU A 102 -12.16 -8.95 -2.38
C GLU A 102 -11.55 -7.54 -2.44
N VAL A 103 -10.23 -7.44 -2.38
CA VAL A 103 -9.52 -6.16 -2.53
C VAL A 103 -9.85 -5.53 -3.88
N ALA A 104 -9.85 -6.31 -4.97
CA ALA A 104 -10.23 -5.83 -6.29
C ALA A 104 -11.69 -5.35 -6.34
N HIS A 105 -12.62 -6.03 -5.66
CA HIS A 105 -14.02 -5.61 -5.56
C HIS A 105 -14.18 -4.29 -4.82
N ILE A 106 -13.43 -4.07 -3.74
CA ILE A 106 -13.43 -2.79 -3.02
C ILE A 106 -12.91 -1.67 -3.94
N LEU A 107 -11.76 -1.89 -4.59
CA LEU A 107 -11.13 -0.91 -5.49
C LEU A 107 -12.00 -0.54 -6.69
N ARG A 108 -12.71 -1.51 -7.28
CA ARG A 108 -13.61 -1.25 -8.43
C ARG A 108 -14.86 -0.45 -8.06
N ARG A 109 -15.29 -0.48 -6.79
CA ARG A 109 -16.47 0.26 -6.32
C ARG A 109 -16.19 1.73 -6.04
N VAL A 110 -14.92 2.10 -5.87
CA VAL A 110 -14.51 3.48 -5.57
C VAL A 110 -14.13 4.22 -6.84
N LYS A 111 -14.32 5.54 -6.87
CA LYS A 111 -13.95 6.40 -8.02
C LYS A 111 -12.46 6.73 -8.09
N ARG A 112 -11.64 6.13 -7.23
CA ARG A 112 -10.19 6.40 -7.16
C ARG A 112 -9.47 5.65 -8.27
N LYS A 113 -8.43 6.26 -8.85
CA LYS A 113 -7.58 5.61 -9.84
C LYS A 113 -6.77 4.51 -9.15
N PHE A 114 -6.75 3.32 -9.72
CA PHE A 114 -5.86 2.25 -9.27
C PHE A 114 -5.16 1.57 -10.44
N CYS A 115 -3.98 1.01 -10.18
CA CYS A 115 -3.24 0.12 -11.08
C CYS A 115 -3.07 -1.23 -10.39
N LEU A 116 -3.18 -2.32 -11.15
CA LEU A 116 -2.73 -3.66 -10.75
C LEU A 116 -1.27 -3.82 -11.18
#